data_AF-A0A0M4M5D0-F1
#
_entry.id   AF-A0A0M4M5D0-F1
#
_cell.length_a   1.000
_cell.length_b   1.000
_cell.length_c   1.000
_cell.angle_alpha   90.00
_cell.angle_beta   90.00
_cell.angle_gamma   90.00
#
_symmetry.space_group_name_H-M   'P 1'
#
loop_
_entity.id
_entity.type
_entity.pdbx_description
1 polymer ?
#
loop_
_entity_poly.entity_id
_entity_poly.type
_entity_poly.pdbx_seq_one_letter_code
_entity_poly.pdbx_strand_id
1 'polypeptide(L)'
;MTPKQRKGPWHGRVAVLAATLLIACTLAGCGFTVSGPKNATQGSTMETTEFSRLDDAGVAQILASKSMRLDFRQGTIPKAEVGLPDSAYAPDVVAPTGDKFTLSVTGGSGTLNAQTDHVRFTTTDTSPDLDLVYYFLTTESLDQYVQLVRDAVTDYGLNADAANRWIDGALKDPGKKSNYSLGDGNKLGFNVGYDLRYDGSKKTQVIIVTVSAAS
;
A
#
# COMPACT_ATOMS: atom_id res chain seq x y z
N MET A 1 45.00 -31.19 24.99
CA MET A 1 46.22 -30.36 25.00
C MET A 1 45.88 -28.96 24.48
N THR A 2 45.59 -28.04 25.39
CA THR A 2 45.75 -26.57 25.23
C THR A 2 47.25 -26.21 25.31
N PRO A 3 47.70 -24.95 25.18
CA PRO A 3 47.24 -23.78 24.39
C PRO A 3 48.42 -22.99 23.75
N LYS A 4 48.16 -21.91 22.98
CA LYS A 4 48.92 -20.64 23.15
C LYS A 4 48.24 -19.42 22.56
N GLN A 5 47.96 -18.46 23.46
CA GLN A 5 47.54 -17.08 23.18
C GLN A 5 48.65 -16.26 22.50
N ARG A 6 48.27 -15.15 21.85
CA ARG A 6 48.98 -13.88 22.04
C ARG A 6 48.04 -12.66 22.00
N LYS A 7 48.22 -11.81 23.02
CA LYS A 7 47.56 -10.52 23.30
C LYS A 7 48.26 -9.38 22.59
N GLY A 8 47.56 -8.26 22.40
CA GLY A 8 48.19 -6.95 22.21
C GLY A 8 47.18 -5.82 21.98
N PRO A 9 46.92 -4.94 22.97
CA PRO A 9 46.10 -3.74 22.82
C PRO A 9 46.95 -2.52 22.44
N TRP A 10 46.44 -1.66 21.56
CA TRP A 10 47.10 -0.38 21.25
C TRP A 10 46.42 0.76 22.02
N HIS A 11 47.12 1.26 23.03
CA HIS A 11 46.82 2.53 23.68
C HIS A 11 47.67 3.62 23.01
N GLY A 12 47.05 4.76 22.73
CA GLY A 12 47.73 6.01 22.42
C GLY A 12 47.02 7.16 23.14
N ARG A 13 47.54 7.54 24.31
CA ARG A 13 47.23 8.79 25.02
C ARG A 13 48.44 9.71 24.90
N VAL A 14 48.25 10.96 24.48
CA VAL A 14 49.08 12.16 24.80
C VAL A 14 48.16 13.35 24.46
N ALA A 15 47.51 14.12 25.35
CA ALA A 15 47.90 14.94 26.50
C ALA A 15 48.76 16.18 26.13
N VAL A 16 48.34 17.36 26.64
CA VAL A 16 49.16 18.43 27.27
C VAL A 16 48.95 19.88 26.73
N LEU A 17 48.45 20.74 27.65
CA LEU A 17 48.71 22.18 27.92
C LEU A 17 48.36 23.24 26.82
N ALA A 18 48.04 24.51 27.10
CA ALA A 18 48.18 25.37 28.30
C ALA A 18 47.20 26.55 28.23
N ALA A 19 47.04 27.20 29.40
CA ALA A 19 46.23 28.36 29.70
C ALA A 19 46.73 29.69 29.11
N THR A 20 45.81 30.64 28.91
CA THR A 20 46.09 32.07 29.16
C THR A 20 44.83 32.87 29.53
N LEU A 21 45.04 33.77 30.47
CA LEU A 21 44.15 34.70 31.18
C LEU A 21 43.93 36.00 30.36
N LEU A 22 42.82 36.72 30.59
CA LEU A 22 42.60 38.22 30.53
C LEU A 22 41.10 38.51 30.28
N ILE A 23 40.31 38.93 31.27
CA ILE A 23 40.02 40.30 31.78
C ILE A 23 39.06 41.16 30.89
N ALA A 24 37.98 41.60 31.56
CA ALA A 24 37.22 42.86 31.45
C ALA A 24 36.03 43.03 30.47
N CYS A 25 34.85 43.19 31.12
CA CYS A 25 33.93 44.33 31.07
C CYS A 25 33.24 44.81 29.76
N THR A 26 31.90 44.85 29.89
CA THR A 26 30.94 45.88 29.42
C THR A 26 30.54 45.90 27.96
N LEU A 27 29.24 45.70 27.66
CA LEU A 27 28.25 46.75 27.33
C LEU A 27 26.99 46.11 26.74
N ALA A 28 25.83 46.66 27.10
CA ALA A 28 24.54 46.35 26.51
C ALA A 28 24.44 46.88 25.06
N GLY A 29 23.68 46.18 24.19
CA GLY A 29 23.37 46.69 22.86
C GLY A 29 22.59 45.71 21.97
N CYS A 30 21.30 46.03 21.78
CA CYS A 30 20.35 45.71 20.71
C CYS A 30 20.72 44.75 19.55
N GLY A 31 19.84 43.76 19.32
CA GLY A 31 19.14 43.53 18.03
C GLY A 31 19.91 42.94 16.83
N PHE A 32 19.18 42.09 16.09
CA PHE A 32 19.39 41.58 14.71
C PHE A 32 19.98 40.17 14.48
N THR A 33 19.08 39.33 13.95
CA THR A 33 19.22 38.26 12.93
C THR A 33 20.55 37.51 12.79
N VAL A 34 20.56 36.26 13.27
CA VAL A 34 21.59 35.27 12.91
C VAL A 34 21.19 34.60 11.58
N SER A 35 21.88 34.97 10.51
CA SER A 35 22.02 34.13 9.33
C SER A 35 23.08 33.08 9.63
N GLY A 36 22.65 31.84 9.89
CA GLY A 36 23.54 30.69 10.03
C GLY A 36 24.02 30.16 8.66
N PRO A 37 25.16 29.45 8.61
CA PRO A 37 25.77 28.99 7.38
C PRO A 37 24.95 27.89 6.68
N LYS A 38 24.77 28.04 5.37
CA LYS A 38 24.18 27.04 4.46
C LYS A 38 25.06 25.79 4.38
N ASN A 39 24.71 24.76 5.15
CA ASN A 39 25.00 23.38 4.79
C ASN A 39 23.67 22.71 4.42
N ALA A 40 23.20 22.97 3.20
CA ALA A 40 22.11 22.20 2.62
C ALA A 40 22.68 20.84 2.18
N THR A 41 22.68 19.88 3.09
CA THR A 41 22.63 18.48 2.71
C THR A 41 21.35 18.32 1.91
N GLN A 42 21.51 18.09 0.60
CA GLN A 42 20.42 17.84 -0.33
C GLN A 42 19.81 16.48 0.02
N GLY A 43 19.01 16.44 1.08
CA GLY A 43 18.06 15.37 1.30
C GLY A 43 17.11 15.38 0.12
N SER A 44 17.05 14.28 -0.63
CA SER A 44 15.97 14.07 -1.58
C SER A 44 14.67 14.23 -0.81
N THR A 45 13.99 15.35 -1.02
CA THR A 45 12.60 15.52 -0.62
C THR A 45 11.85 14.50 -1.46
N MET A 46 11.65 13.29 -0.93
CA MET A 46 10.61 12.43 -1.46
C MET A 46 9.34 13.24 -1.28
N GLU A 47 8.74 13.68 -2.39
CA GLU A 47 7.35 14.11 -2.44
C GLU A 47 6.54 12.95 -1.87
N THR A 48 6.29 12.97 -0.56
CA THR A 48 5.35 12.05 0.06
C THR A 48 3.97 12.60 -0.26
N THR A 49 3.58 12.50 -1.53
CA THR A 49 2.17 12.58 -1.90
C THR A 49 1.43 11.55 -1.06
N GLU A 50 0.27 11.95 -0.54
CA GLU A 50 -0.56 11.08 0.32
C GLU A 50 -0.91 9.74 -0.34
N PHE A 51 -0.91 9.72 -1.68
CA PHE A 51 -1.21 8.58 -2.54
C PHE A 51 0.04 8.04 -3.25
N SER A 52 -0.02 6.76 -3.57
CA SER A 52 1.08 6.01 -4.18
C SER A 52 1.24 6.35 -5.65
N ARG A 53 2.49 6.45 -6.09
CA ARG A 53 2.86 6.51 -7.51
C ARG A 53 2.94 5.09 -8.09
N LEU A 54 2.79 5.00 -9.41
CA LEU A 54 2.84 3.77 -10.21
C LEU A 54 4.00 3.76 -11.22
N ASP A 55 4.92 4.73 -11.16
CA ASP A 55 6.22 4.59 -11.81
C ASP A 55 7.14 3.61 -11.07
N ASP A 56 8.29 3.27 -11.66
CA ASP A 56 9.22 2.29 -11.11
C ASP A 56 9.63 2.57 -9.65
N ALA A 57 9.84 3.85 -9.31
CA ALA A 57 10.20 4.26 -7.96
C ALA A 57 9.02 4.12 -6.99
N GLY A 58 7.81 4.49 -7.42
CA GLY A 58 6.57 4.32 -6.68
C GLY A 58 6.25 2.86 -6.39
N VAL A 59 6.38 1.98 -7.39
CA VAL A 59 6.20 0.53 -7.23
C VAL A 59 7.21 -0.03 -6.24
N ALA A 60 8.49 0.34 -6.35
CA ALA A 60 9.51 -0.09 -5.39
C ALA A 60 9.17 0.37 -3.96
N GLN A 61 8.64 1.59 -3.79
CA GLN A 61 8.19 2.10 -2.50
C GLN A 61 6.97 1.36 -1.95
N ILE A 62 5.97 1.04 -2.78
CA ILE A 62 4.80 0.25 -2.38
C ILE A 62 5.27 -1.10 -1.82
N LEU A 63 6.14 -1.79 -2.55
CA LEU A 63 6.63 -3.12 -2.17
C LEU A 63 7.49 -3.06 -0.89
N ALA A 64 8.34 -2.05 -0.75
CA ALA A 64 9.18 -1.87 0.43
C ALA A 64 8.35 -1.51 1.69
N SER A 65 7.35 -0.64 1.53
CA SER A 65 6.50 -0.17 2.63
C SER A 65 5.32 -1.11 2.93
N LYS A 66 5.02 -2.06 2.03
CA LYS A 66 3.84 -2.92 2.07
C LYS A 66 2.53 -2.13 2.15
N SER A 67 2.48 -0.97 1.51
CA SER A 67 1.31 -0.08 1.50
C SER A 67 1.12 0.58 0.14
N MET A 68 -0.12 0.51 -0.35
CA MET A 68 -0.58 1.13 -1.58
C MET A 68 -1.83 1.95 -1.30
N ARG A 69 -1.80 3.24 -1.62
CA ARG A 69 -2.90 4.18 -1.38
C ARG A 69 -3.33 4.80 -2.70
N LEU A 70 -4.60 4.65 -3.06
CA LEU A 70 -5.18 5.17 -4.29
C LEU A 70 -6.26 6.20 -4.00
N ASP A 71 -6.25 7.30 -4.75
CA ASP A 71 -7.32 8.29 -4.74
C ASP A 71 -8.31 7.98 -5.86
N PHE A 72 -9.51 7.52 -5.49
CA PHE A 72 -10.58 7.17 -6.42
C PHE A 72 -11.84 8.01 -6.16
N ARG A 73 -11.70 9.17 -5.51
CA ARG A 73 -12.83 10.04 -5.15
C ARG A 73 -13.63 10.55 -6.35
N GLN A 74 -13.00 10.64 -7.51
CA GLN A 74 -13.63 11.07 -8.76
C GLN A 74 -14.11 9.90 -9.64
N GLY A 75 -13.97 8.65 -9.17
CA GLY A 75 -14.27 7.46 -9.96
C GLY A 75 -13.21 7.11 -11.01
N THR A 76 -12.13 7.87 -11.09
CA THR A 76 -10.96 7.63 -11.93
C THR A 76 -9.69 8.10 -11.20
N ILE A 77 -8.52 7.63 -11.66
CA ILE A 77 -7.20 8.10 -11.25
C ILE A 77 -6.46 8.65 -12.47
N PRO A 78 -6.17 9.95 -12.53
CA PRO A 78 -5.37 10.49 -13.63
C PRO A 78 -3.96 9.88 -13.64
N LYS A 79 -3.48 9.42 -14.80
CA LYS A 79 -2.14 8.81 -14.93
C LYS A 79 -1.02 9.75 -14.47
N ALA A 80 -1.15 11.03 -14.77
CA ALA A 80 -0.20 12.04 -14.34
C ALA A 80 -0.05 12.13 -12.80
N GLU A 81 -1.13 11.92 -12.04
CA GLU A 81 -1.11 11.97 -10.57
C GLU A 81 -0.37 10.78 -9.95
N VAL A 82 -0.34 9.65 -10.66
CA VAL A 82 0.41 8.45 -10.27
C VAL A 82 1.78 8.36 -10.96
N GLY A 83 2.23 9.42 -11.61
CA GLY A 83 3.56 9.48 -12.24
C GLY A 83 3.69 8.73 -13.55
N LEU A 84 2.57 8.39 -14.21
CA LEU A 84 2.53 7.74 -15.51
C LEU A 84 2.25 8.78 -16.62
N PRO A 85 2.89 8.65 -17.80
CA PRO A 85 2.47 9.42 -18.97
C PRO A 85 1.15 8.87 -19.53
N ASP A 86 0.38 9.72 -20.21
CA ASP A 86 -0.94 9.38 -20.75
C ASP A 86 -0.93 8.13 -21.65
N SER A 87 0.16 7.90 -22.37
CA SER A 87 0.34 6.76 -23.28
C SER A 87 0.85 5.48 -22.60
N ALA A 88 1.20 5.51 -21.31
CA ALA A 88 1.70 4.34 -20.62
C ALA A 88 0.57 3.42 -20.15
N TYR A 89 0.88 2.12 -20.11
CA TYR A 89 0.10 1.17 -19.35
C TYR A 89 0.58 1.21 -17.89
N ALA A 90 -0.36 1.30 -16.95
CA ALA A 90 -0.08 1.11 -15.53
C ALA A 90 0.46 -0.32 -15.27
N PRO A 91 1.47 -0.47 -14.39
CA PRO A 91 2.03 -1.77 -14.06
C PRO A 91 1.09 -2.59 -13.18
N ASP A 92 1.17 -3.91 -13.31
CA ASP A 92 0.69 -4.82 -12.28
C ASP A 92 1.61 -4.71 -11.06
N VAL A 93 1.05 -4.51 -9.87
CA VAL A 93 1.80 -4.46 -8.62
C VAL A 93 1.63 -5.80 -7.91
N VAL A 94 2.70 -6.59 -7.90
CA VAL A 94 2.71 -7.96 -7.35
C VAL A 94 3.71 -8.04 -6.19
N ALA A 95 3.22 -8.47 -5.02
CA ALA A 95 4.03 -8.70 -3.85
C ALA A 95 4.98 -9.90 -4.06
N PRO A 96 6.14 -9.93 -3.38
CA PRO A 96 6.96 -11.14 -3.30
C PRO A 96 6.14 -12.35 -2.83
N THR A 97 6.50 -13.55 -3.29
CA THR A 97 5.77 -14.76 -2.94
C THR A 97 5.62 -14.95 -1.43
N GLY A 98 4.38 -15.12 -0.97
CA GLY A 98 4.05 -15.31 0.45
C GLY A 98 3.83 -13.99 1.22
N ASP A 99 4.14 -12.85 0.62
CA ASP A 99 3.87 -11.53 1.19
C ASP A 99 2.53 -10.97 0.71
N LYS A 100 1.98 -10.05 1.51
CA LYS A 100 0.85 -9.19 1.15
C LYS A 100 1.20 -7.74 1.49
N PHE A 101 0.52 -6.81 0.84
CA PHE A 101 0.51 -5.40 1.19
C PHE A 101 -0.92 -4.91 1.46
N THR A 102 -1.00 -3.80 2.17
CA THR A 102 -2.27 -3.12 2.42
C THR A 102 -2.61 -2.26 1.21
N LEU A 103 -3.74 -2.53 0.58
CA LEU A 103 -4.36 -1.64 -0.40
C LEU A 103 -5.42 -0.79 0.31
N SER A 104 -5.32 0.53 0.15
CA SER A 104 -6.33 1.50 0.58
C SER A 104 -6.83 2.29 -0.63
N VAL A 105 -8.14 2.26 -0.89
CA VAL A 105 -8.76 3.03 -1.98
C VAL A 105 -9.74 4.03 -1.39
N THR A 106 -9.42 5.32 -1.52
CA THR A 106 -10.25 6.40 -0.99
C THR A 106 -11.32 6.79 -1.99
N GLY A 107 -12.58 6.73 -1.58
CA GLY A 107 -13.75 7.12 -2.36
C GLY A 107 -14.43 8.36 -1.80
N GLY A 108 -15.49 8.81 -2.48
CA GLY A 108 -16.25 9.99 -2.06
C GLY A 108 -17.01 9.84 -0.73
N SER A 109 -17.29 8.60 -0.29
CA SER A 109 -18.08 8.33 0.92
C SER A 109 -17.40 7.39 1.92
N GLY A 110 -16.19 6.92 1.64
CA GLY A 110 -15.46 6.02 2.52
C GLY A 110 -14.13 5.56 1.94
N THR A 111 -13.53 4.56 2.59
CA THR A 111 -12.24 3.98 2.16
C THR A 111 -12.34 2.47 2.19
N LEU A 112 -11.96 1.83 1.09
CA LEU A 112 -11.76 0.39 1.02
C LEU A 112 -10.38 0.06 1.57
N ASN A 113 -10.28 -0.93 2.43
CA ASN A 113 -8.99 -1.47 2.90
C ASN A 113 -8.96 -2.98 2.65
N ALA A 114 -7.88 -3.48 2.07
CA ALA A 114 -7.70 -4.90 1.76
C ALA A 114 -6.26 -5.35 1.97
N GLN A 115 -6.09 -6.64 2.29
CA GLN A 115 -4.78 -7.31 2.27
C GLN A 115 -4.69 -8.13 0.99
N THR A 116 -3.81 -7.73 0.08
CA THR A 116 -3.65 -8.36 -1.23
C THR A 116 -2.19 -8.54 -1.57
N ASP A 117 -1.91 -9.52 -2.43
CA ASP A 117 -0.61 -9.75 -3.04
C ASP A 117 -0.55 -9.22 -4.47
N HIS A 118 -1.66 -8.77 -5.05
CA HIS A 118 -1.72 -8.40 -6.45
C HIS A 118 -2.79 -7.34 -6.72
N VAL A 119 -2.37 -6.22 -7.30
CA VAL A 119 -3.24 -5.19 -7.86
C VAL A 119 -2.93 -5.01 -9.34
N ARG A 120 -3.98 -4.97 -10.17
CA ARG A 120 -3.93 -4.73 -11.60
C ARG A 120 -4.82 -3.55 -11.96
N PHE A 121 -4.43 -2.81 -12.98
CA PHE A 121 -5.22 -1.73 -13.54
C PHE A 121 -5.65 -2.08 -14.96
N THR A 122 -6.88 -1.73 -15.33
CA THR A 122 -7.23 -1.64 -16.76
C THR A 122 -6.79 -0.27 -17.26
N THR A 123 -6.15 -0.27 -18.41
CA THR A 123 -5.54 0.93 -18.96
C THR A 123 -5.26 0.71 -20.44
N THR A 124 -5.29 1.79 -21.22
CA THR A 124 -4.91 1.81 -22.63
C THR A 124 -3.94 2.95 -22.88
N ASP A 125 -3.22 2.93 -23.99
CA ASP A 125 -2.33 4.01 -24.45
C ASP A 125 -3.08 5.26 -24.95
N THR A 126 -4.42 5.21 -25.00
CA THR A 126 -5.28 6.31 -25.46
C THR A 126 -6.11 6.96 -24.35
N SER A 127 -6.16 6.36 -23.15
CA SER A 127 -6.89 6.90 -22.00
C SER A 127 -5.92 7.61 -21.05
N PRO A 128 -6.17 8.88 -20.67
CA PRO A 128 -5.34 9.56 -19.67
C PRO A 128 -5.62 9.06 -18.23
N ASP A 129 -6.66 8.25 -18.04
CA ASP A 129 -7.17 7.85 -16.73
C ASP A 129 -7.09 6.34 -16.50
N LEU A 130 -7.01 5.95 -15.22
CA LEU A 130 -7.25 4.61 -14.71
C LEU A 130 -8.65 4.56 -14.11
N ASP A 131 -9.52 3.77 -14.71
CA ASP A 131 -10.96 3.71 -14.44
C ASP A 131 -11.42 2.37 -13.82
N LEU A 132 -10.54 1.37 -13.85
CA LEU A 132 -10.83 0.04 -13.32
C LEU A 132 -9.61 -0.54 -12.59
N VAL A 133 -9.79 -0.84 -11.31
CA VAL A 133 -8.78 -1.48 -10.47
C VAL A 133 -9.26 -2.89 -10.11
N TYR A 134 -8.40 -3.87 -10.31
CA TYR A 134 -8.60 -5.25 -9.87
C TYR A 134 -7.62 -5.57 -8.75
N TYR A 135 -8.09 -6.24 -7.71
CA TYR A 135 -7.21 -6.84 -6.72
C TYR A 135 -7.70 -8.23 -6.31
N PHE A 136 -6.79 -9.03 -5.76
CA PHE A 136 -7.04 -10.43 -5.50
C PHE A 136 -7.02 -10.69 -3.99
N LEU A 137 -8.11 -11.24 -3.46
CA LEU A 137 -8.16 -11.75 -2.11
C LEU A 137 -7.93 -13.26 -2.17
N THR A 138 -6.96 -13.72 -1.38
CA THR A 138 -6.61 -15.14 -1.27
C THR A 138 -6.81 -15.63 0.16
N THR A 139 -7.47 -16.78 0.30
CA THR A 139 -7.67 -17.47 1.58
C THR A 139 -7.35 -18.96 1.45
N GLU A 140 -7.05 -19.62 2.57
CA GLU A 140 -6.80 -21.07 2.60
C GLU A 140 -7.95 -21.87 3.24
N SER A 141 -9.02 -21.19 3.68
CA SER A 141 -10.18 -21.84 4.29
C SER A 141 -11.51 -21.29 3.75
N LEU A 142 -12.51 -22.16 3.73
CA LEU A 142 -13.89 -21.79 3.41
C LEU A 142 -14.44 -20.77 4.42
N ASP A 143 -14.15 -20.92 5.71
CA ASP A 143 -14.63 -20.00 6.74
C ASP A 143 -14.12 -18.57 6.52
N GLN A 144 -12.83 -18.41 6.23
CA GLN A 144 -12.25 -17.10 5.89
C GLN A 144 -12.86 -16.53 4.61
N TYR A 145 -13.08 -17.39 3.61
CA TYR A 145 -13.69 -16.98 2.34
C TYR A 145 -15.13 -16.48 2.55
N VAL A 146 -15.93 -17.23 3.32
CA VAL A 146 -17.30 -16.85 3.69
C VAL A 146 -17.31 -15.56 4.48
N GLN A 147 -16.35 -15.37 5.39
CA GLN A 147 -16.23 -14.12 6.15
C GLN A 147 -15.99 -12.92 5.22
N LEU A 148 -15.06 -13.03 4.26
CA LEU A 148 -14.83 -11.97 3.27
C LEU A 148 -16.07 -11.62 2.46
N VAL A 149 -16.90 -12.61 2.13
CA VAL A 149 -18.17 -12.38 1.42
C VAL A 149 -19.18 -11.64 2.31
N ARG A 150 -19.29 -12.00 3.59
CA ARG A 150 -20.17 -11.33 4.55
C ARG A 150 -19.72 -9.90 4.86
N ASP A 151 -18.41 -9.71 4.99
CA ASP A 151 -17.81 -8.40 5.20
C ASP A 151 -18.10 -7.49 4.01
N ALA A 152 -17.97 -7.99 2.77
CA ALA A 152 -18.28 -7.21 1.57
C ALA A 152 -19.74 -6.72 1.51
N VAL A 153 -20.70 -7.53 1.94
CA VAL A 153 -22.11 -7.10 2.08
C VAL A 153 -22.22 -5.92 3.05
N THR A 154 -21.56 -6.02 4.21
CA THR A 154 -21.64 -5.01 5.26
C THR A 154 -20.88 -3.73 4.91
N ASP A 155 -19.66 -3.87 4.40
CA ASP A 155 -18.70 -2.80 4.23
C ASP A 155 -18.92 -2.04 2.92
N TYR A 156 -19.32 -2.76 1.86
CA TYR A 156 -19.43 -2.19 0.51
C TYR A 156 -20.86 -2.16 -0.02
N GLY A 157 -21.80 -2.83 0.65
CA GLY A 157 -23.22 -2.81 0.28
C GLY A 157 -23.58 -3.81 -0.83
N LEU A 158 -22.85 -4.92 -0.95
CA LEU A 158 -23.19 -5.99 -1.89
C LEU A 158 -24.55 -6.63 -1.56
N ASN A 159 -25.17 -7.28 -2.55
CA ASN A 159 -26.48 -7.90 -2.39
C ASN A 159 -26.45 -9.08 -1.37
N ALA A 160 -27.06 -8.87 -0.21
CA ALA A 160 -27.09 -9.85 0.88
C ALA A 160 -27.76 -11.19 0.48
N ASP A 161 -28.84 -11.15 -0.30
CA ASP A 161 -29.57 -12.36 -0.71
C ASP A 161 -28.76 -13.21 -1.70
N ALA A 162 -28.03 -12.57 -2.61
CA ALA A 162 -27.11 -13.24 -3.52
C ALA A 162 -25.94 -13.86 -2.74
N ALA A 163 -25.35 -13.11 -1.81
CA ALA A 163 -24.26 -13.58 -0.96
C ALA A 163 -24.70 -14.78 -0.10
N ASN A 164 -25.83 -14.69 0.61
CA ASN A 164 -26.32 -15.76 1.46
C ASN A 164 -26.68 -17.02 0.67
N ARG A 165 -27.34 -16.89 -0.49
CA ARG A 165 -27.61 -18.05 -1.36
C ARG A 165 -26.34 -18.74 -1.83
N TRP A 166 -25.30 -17.98 -2.16
CA TRP A 166 -24.01 -18.56 -2.53
C TRP A 166 -23.35 -19.25 -1.34
N ILE A 167 -23.31 -18.59 -0.16
CA ILE A 167 -22.73 -19.14 1.08
C ILE A 167 -23.41 -20.46 1.45
N ASP A 168 -24.74 -20.50 1.48
CA ASP A 168 -25.49 -21.71 1.81
C ASP A 168 -25.15 -22.87 0.86
N GLY A 169 -24.97 -22.56 -0.43
CA GLY A 169 -24.54 -23.53 -1.44
C GLY A 169 -23.13 -24.06 -1.16
N ALA A 170 -22.18 -23.18 -0.85
CA ALA A 170 -20.79 -23.55 -0.56
C ALA A 170 -20.67 -24.36 0.75
N LEU A 171 -21.45 -24.02 1.79
CA LEU A 171 -21.46 -24.76 3.05
C LEU A 171 -22.12 -26.13 2.93
N LYS A 172 -23.13 -26.27 2.06
CA LYS A 172 -23.82 -27.55 1.83
C LYS A 172 -22.95 -28.56 1.08
N ASP A 173 -22.10 -28.08 0.16
CA ASP A 173 -21.19 -28.92 -0.64
C ASP A 173 -19.82 -28.25 -0.77
N PRO A 174 -18.99 -28.29 0.30
CA PRO A 174 -17.73 -27.55 0.36
C PRO A 174 -16.67 -28.08 -0.62
N GLY A 175 -16.84 -29.27 -1.18
CA GLY A 175 -15.92 -29.79 -2.21
C GLY A 175 -16.18 -29.22 -3.60
N LYS A 176 -17.34 -28.58 -3.81
CA LYS A 176 -17.81 -28.21 -5.15
C LYS A 176 -17.24 -26.88 -5.62
N LYS A 177 -16.73 -26.89 -6.85
CA LYS A 177 -16.31 -25.68 -7.56
C LYS A 177 -17.49 -24.76 -7.87
N SER A 178 -17.29 -23.46 -7.67
CA SER A 178 -18.27 -22.40 -7.92
C SER A 178 -17.60 -21.15 -8.51
N ASN A 179 -18.20 -20.62 -9.58
CA ASN A 179 -17.88 -19.31 -10.14
C ASN A 179 -19.15 -18.48 -10.06
N TYR A 180 -19.11 -17.37 -9.33
CA TYR A 180 -20.32 -16.55 -9.09
C TYR A 180 -19.96 -15.08 -8.94
N SER A 181 -20.74 -14.20 -9.56
CA SER A 181 -20.59 -12.76 -9.37
C SER A 181 -21.69 -12.26 -8.43
N LEU A 182 -21.32 -11.52 -7.40
CA LEU A 182 -22.27 -10.93 -6.44
C LEU A 182 -22.91 -9.63 -6.95
N GLY A 183 -22.46 -9.14 -8.12
CA GLY A 183 -22.74 -7.78 -8.57
C GLY A 183 -21.96 -6.75 -7.74
N ASP A 184 -22.37 -5.49 -7.86
CA ASP A 184 -21.67 -4.36 -7.27
C ASP A 184 -22.38 -3.83 -6.02
N GLY A 185 -21.60 -3.46 -5.01
CA GLY A 185 -22.02 -2.54 -3.94
C GLY A 185 -21.35 -1.18 -4.14
N ASN A 186 -22.03 -0.08 -3.78
CA ASN A 186 -21.54 1.28 -4.05
C ASN A 186 -21.40 2.16 -2.80
N LYS A 187 -21.40 1.56 -1.60
CA LYS A 187 -21.45 2.26 -0.31
C LYS A 187 -20.30 3.26 -0.09
N LEU A 188 -19.16 3.07 -0.76
CA LEU A 188 -17.96 3.89 -0.59
C LEU A 188 -17.88 5.10 -1.55
N GLY A 189 -18.89 5.29 -2.40
CA GLY A 189 -18.89 6.32 -3.45
C GLY A 189 -18.24 5.87 -4.76
N PHE A 190 -17.97 4.57 -4.91
CA PHE A 190 -17.55 3.88 -6.12
C PHE A 190 -18.09 2.43 -6.07
N ASN A 191 -18.14 1.75 -7.21
CA ASN A 191 -18.59 0.37 -7.28
C ASN A 191 -17.50 -0.59 -6.80
N VAL A 192 -17.88 -1.58 -6.00
CA VAL A 192 -17.07 -2.70 -5.57
C VAL A 192 -17.77 -4.00 -5.96
N GLY A 193 -17.21 -4.69 -6.94
CA GLY A 193 -17.73 -5.96 -7.46
C GLY A 193 -16.93 -7.15 -6.95
N TYR A 194 -17.61 -8.23 -6.56
CA TYR A 194 -16.97 -9.47 -6.10
C TYR A 194 -17.27 -10.63 -7.06
N ASP A 195 -16.21 -11.14 -7.69
CA ASP A 195 -16.25 -12.38 -8.45
C ASP A 195 -15.64 -13.53 -7.62
N LEU A 196 -16.51 -14.42 -7.16
CA LEU A 196 -16.18 -15.54 -6.31
C LEU A 196 -15.63 -16.70 -7.16
N ARG A 197 -14.34 -17.04 -6.98
CA ARG A 197 -13.66 -18.17 -7.61
C ARG A 197 -13.31 -19.21 -6.54
N TYR A 198 -14.31 -20.02 -6.19
CA TYR A 198 -14.18 -21.07 -5.19
C TYR A 198 -13.99 -22.45 -5.84
N ASP A 199 -13.04 -23.21 -5.35
CA ASP A 199 -12.79 -24.59 -5.73
C ASP A 199 -12.31 -25.38 -4.51
N GLY A 200 -13.23 -26.09 -3.85
CA GLY A 200 -12.96 -26.86 -2.63
C GLY A 200 -11.88 -27.95 -2.78
N SER A 201 -11.49 -28.29 -4.01
CA SER A 201 -10.35 -29.20 -4.27
C SER A 201 -8.99 -28.52 -4.17
N LYS A 202 -8.95 -27.18 -4.07
CA LYS A 202 -7.73 -26.37 -4.03
C LYS A 202 -7.42 -25.90 -2.61
N LYS A 203 -6.13 -25.72 -2.34
CA LYS A 203 -5.68 -25.11 -1.07
C LYS A 203 -6.05 -23.64 -1.00
N THR A 204 -5.81 -22.89 -2.08
CA THR A 204 -6.03 -21.45 -2.14
C THR A 204 -7.31 -21.15 -2.89
N GLN A 205 -8.15 -20.32 -2.28
CA GLN A 205 -9.38 -19.78 -2.84
C GLN A 205 -9.16 -18.33 -3.24
N VAL A 206 -9.85 -17.86 -4.29
CA VAL A 206 -9.62 -16.52 -4.83
C VAL A 206 -10.95 -15.77 -4.94
N ILE A 207 -10.97 -14.53 -4.49
CA ILE A 207 -11.99 -13.54 -4.88
C ILE A 207 -11.29 -12.50 -5.72
N ILE A 208 -11.82 -12.25 -6.92
CA ILE A 208 -11.40 -11.13 -7.75
C ILE A 208 -12.31 -9.97 -7.38
N VAL A 209 -11.72 -8.90 -6.87
CA VAL A 209 -12.46 -7.69 -6.53
C VAL A 209 -12.20 -6.64 -7.59
N THR A 210 -13.27 -5.99 -8.03
CA THR A 210 -13.26 -4.92 -9.03
C THR A 210 -13.65 -3.61 -8.35
N VAL A 211 -12.91 -2.54 -8.62
CA VAL A 211 -13.27 -1.17 -8.25
C VAL A 211 -13.44 -0.34 -9.52
N SER A 212 -14.60 0.29 -9.67
CA SER A 212 -14.92 1.13 -10.83
C SER A 212 -15.74 2.36 -10.42
N ALA A 213 -15.88 3.33 -11.32
CA ALA A 213 -16.80 4.45 -11.12
C ALA A 213 -18.21 3.95 -10.79
N ALA A 214 -18.90 4.66 -9.89
CA ALA A 214 -20.32 4.42 -9.65
C ALA A 214 -21.14 4.90 -10.87
N SER A 215 -22.09 4.08 -11.29
CA SER A 215 -23.04 4.36 -12.37
C SER A 215 -24.19 5.27 -11.93
#